data_AF-A0A0A9FWE8-F1
#
_entry.id   AF-A0A0A9FWE8-F1
#
_cell.length_a   1.000
_cell.length_b   1.000
_cell.length_c   1.000
_cell.angle_alpha   90.00
_cell.angle_beta   90.00
_cell.angle_gamma   90.00
#
_symmetry.space_group_name_H-M   'P 1'
#
loop_
_entity.id
_entity.type
_entity.pdbx_description
1 polymer ?
#
loop_
_entity_poly.entity_id
_entity_poly.type
_entity_poly.pdbx_seq_one_letter_code
_entity_poly.pdbx_strand_id
1 'polypeptide(L)' 'MFREDCPLDETTVSILIDSLCRNGLVDLATAVFEQMSKYGCTPNSMICNSLVNSFSEQGRGDETLKLLNSMS' A
#
# COMPACT_ATOMS: atom_id res chain seq x y z
N MET A 1 7.26 10.86 -9.72
CA MET A 1 6.35 11.94 -10.12
C MET A 1 5.32 11.30 -11.05
N PHE A 2 4.11 11.04 -10.55
CA PHE A 2 3.03 10.46 -11.35
C PHE A 2 2.44 11.56 -12.23
N ARG A 3 2.26 11.29 -13.53
CA ARG A 3 1.68 12.24 -14.49
C ARG A 3 0.17 12.28 -14.33
N GLU A 4 -0.41 13.48 -14.30
CA GLU A 4 -1.84 13.75 -14.06
C GLU A 4 -2.77 13.29 -15.21
N ASP A 5 -2.24 12.80 -16.32
CA ASP A 5 -2.97 12.42 -17.53
C ASP A 5 -3.04 10.89 -17.80
N CYS A 6 -2.61 10.07 -16.85
CA CYS A 6 -2.73 8.60 -16.95
C CYS A 6 -3.50 8.11 -15.72
N PRO A 7 -4.72 7.54 -15.86
CA PRO A 7 -5.39 6.92 -14.73
C PRO A 7 -4.44 5.85 -14.18
N LEU A 8 -4.02 6.01 -12.93
CA LEU A 8 -3.26 4.99 -12.23
C LEU A 8 -4.14 3.74 -12.16
N ASP A 9 -3.83 2.77 -13.02
CA ASP A 9 -4.52 1.49 -13.02
C ASP A 9 -4.31 0.86 -11.64
N GLU A 10 -5.41 0.52 -10.96
CA GLU A 10 -5.43 -0.13 -9.65
C GLU A 10 -4.44 -1.31 -9.61
N THR A 11 -4.36 -2.06 -10.71
CA THR A 11 -3.46 -3.20 -10.89
C THR A 11 -2.00 -2.78 -10.86
N THR A 12 -1.64 -1.66 -11.50
CA THR A 12 -0.27 -1.15 -11.53
C THR A 12 0.19 -0.74 -10.13
N VAL A 13 -0.68 -0.05 -9.38
CA VAL A 13 -0.37 0.34 -8.01
C VAL A 13 -0.29 -0.87 -7.09
N SER A 14 -1.17 -1.86 -7.28
CA SER A 14 -1.14 -3.12 -6.55
C SER A 14 0.18 -3.86 -6.73
N ILE A 15 0.66 -3.98 -7.97
CA ILE A 15 1.94 -4.61 -8.29
C ILE A 15 3.10 -3.82 -7.67
N LEU A 16 3.06 -2.49 -7.75
CA LEU A 16 4.09 -1.63 -7.17
C LEU A 16 4.19 -1.82 -5.65
N ILE A 17 3.07 -1.75 -4.94
CA ILE A 17 3.05 -1.92 -3.48
C ILE A 17 3.54 -3.31 -3.07
N ASP A 18 3.04 -4.38 -3.72
CA ASP A 18 3.49 -5.75 -3.44
C ASP A 18 5.00 -5.90 -3.66
N SER A 19 5.54 -5.36 -4.76
CA SER A 19 6.97 -5.39 -5.03
C SER A 19 7.80 -4.63 -3.99
N LEU A 20 7.30 -3.49 -3.49
CA LEU A 20 7.98 -2.70 -2.47
C LEU A 20 7.99 -3.44 -1.12
N CYS A 21 6.86 -4.04 -0.73
CA CYS A 21 6.76 -4.86 0.48
C CYS A 21 7.74 -6.04 0.44
N ARG A 22 7.80 -6.78 -0.68
CA ARG A 22 8.73 -7.92 -0.85
C ARG A 22 10.21 -7.52 -0.79
N ASN A 23 10.52 -6.28 -1.13
CA ASN A 23 11.87 -5.74 -1.03
C ASN A 23 12.16 -5.07 0.33
N GLY A 24 11.24 -5.15 1.29
CA GLY A 24 11.36 -4.53 2.61
C GLY A 24 11.20 -2.99 2.61
N LEU A 25 10.86 -2.39 1.46
CA LEU A 25 10.68 -0.95 1.28
C LEU A 25 9.28 -0.49 1.73
N VAL A 26 8.89 -0.88 2.95
CA VAL A 26 7.53 -0.73 3.48
C VAL A 26 7.12 0.72 3.64
N ASP A 27 8.04 1.63 3.97
CA ASP A 27 7.74 3.05 4.07
C ASP A 27 7.32 3.64 2.71
N LEU A 28 8.03 3.23 1.64
CA LEU A 28 7.68 3.65 0.28
C LEU A 28 6.37 3.01 -0.18
N ALA A 29 6.14 1.73 0.17
CA ALA A 29 4.89 1.04 -0.08
C ALA A 29 3.69 1.77 0.57
N THR A 30 3.88 2.22 1.80
CA THR A 30 2.88 2.98 2.58
C THR A 30 2.61 4.35 1.96
N ALA A 31 3.66 5.07 1.54
CA ALA A 31 3.49 6.36 0.86
C ALA A 31 2.72 6.23 -0.46
N VAL A 32 2.93 5.14 -1.21
CA VAL A 32 2.16 4.83 -2.42
C VAL A 32 0.70 4.49 -2.08
N PHE A 33 0.47 3.68 -1.05
CA PHE A 33 -0.85 3.33 -0.56
C PHE A 33 -1.68 4.56 -0.18
N GLU A 34 -1.12 5.50 0.58
CA GLU A 34 -1.80 6.74 0.98
C GLU A 34 -2.17 7.62 -0.22
N GLN A 35 -1.37 7.59 -1.28
CA GLN A 35 -1.65 8.33 -2.50
C GLN A 35 -2.78 7.72 -3.34
N MET A 36 -3.10 6.44 -3.20
CA MET A 36 -4.19 5.79 -3.96
C MET A 36 -5.52 6.53 -3.82
N SER A 37 -5.84 6.95 -2.58
CA SER A 37 -7.05 7.71 -2.26
C SER A 37 -7.15 9.03 -3.04
N LYS A 38 -6.01 9.70 -3.29
CA LYS A 38 -5.95 10.98 -4.02
C LYS A 38 -6.24 10.81 -5.51
N TYR A 39 -6.02 9.61 -6.05
CA TYR A 39 -6.28 9.28 -7.45
C TYR A 39 -7.62 8.56 -7.65
N GLY A 40 -8.45 8.46 -6.60
CA GLY A 40 -9.72 7.73 -6.66
C GLY A 40 -9.58 6.21 -6.79
N CYS A 41 -8.38 5.68 -6.53
CA CYS A 41 -8.11 4.25 -6.52
C CYS A 41 -8.41 3.71 -5.12
N THR A 42 -9.22 2.65 -5.05
CA THR A 42 -9.51 2.00 -3.76
C THR A 42 -8.46 0.92 -3.54
N PRO A 43 -7.84 0.83 -2.35
CA PRO A 43 -6.93 -0.26 -2.06
C PRO A 43 -7.67 -1.59 -2.08
N ASN A 44 -7.14 -2.57 -2.80
CA ASN A 44 -7.67 -3.93 -2.80
C ASN A 44 -7.21 -4.71 -1.56
N SER A 45 -7.89 -5.81 -1.26
CA SER A 45 -7.55 -6.69 -0.12
C SER A 45 -6.15 -7.29 -0.20
N MET A 46 -5.62 -7.48 -1.42
CA MET A 46 -4.27 -8.00 -1.64
C MET A 46 -3.21 -7.01 -1.15
N ILE A 47 -3.33 -5.73 -1.49
CA ILE A 47 -2.44 -4.64 -1.08
C ILE A 47 -2.41 -4.54 0.45
N CYS A 48 -3.58 -4.54 1.08
CA CYS A 48 -3.67 -4.45 2.54
C CYS A 48 -3.01 -5.66 3.21
N ASN A 49 -3.23 -6.88 2.69
CA ASN A 49 -2.55 -8.08 3.19
C ASN A 49 -1.02 -8.00 3.04
N SER A 50 -0.52 -7.52 1.90
CA SER A 50 0.92 -7.37 1.67
C SER A 50 1.55 -6.38 2.64
N LEU A 51 0.87 -5.26 2.94
CA LEU A 51 1.34 -4.29 3.94
C LEU A 51 1.27 -4.86 5.36
N VAL A 52 0.15 -5.48 5.76
CA VAL A 52 0.01 -6.13 7.07
C VAL A 52 1.10 -7.17 7.31
N ASN A 53 1.37 -8.03 6.32
CA ASN A 53 2.41 -9.04 6.42
C ASN A 53 3.79 -8.37 6.57
N SER A 54 4.09 -7.38 5.74
CA SER A 54 5.40 -6.73 5.75
C SER A 54 5.66 -5.91 7.01
N PHE A 55 4.65 -5.20 7.55
CA PHE A 55 4.74 -4.55 8.86
C PHE A 55 4.97 -5.58 9.98
N SER A 56 4.27 -6.71 9.93
CA SER A 56 4.41 -7.77 10.94
C SER A 56 5.80 -8.40 10.93
N GLU A 57 6.35 -8.68 9.74
CA GLU A 57 7.72 -9.19 9.55
C GLU A 57 8.79 -8.20 10.05
N GLN A 58 8.51 -6.90 10.00
CA GLN A 58 9.40 -5.85 10.52
C GLN A 58 9.17 -5.52 12.01
N GLY A 59 8.24 -6.20 12.69
CA GLY A 59 7.91 -5.93 14.09
C GLY A 59 7.15 -4.61 14.32
N ARG A 60 6.54 -4.06 13.27
CA ARG A 60 5.84 -2.75 13.25
C ARG A 60 4.37 -2.90 13.62
N GLY A 61 4.10 -3.42 14.82
CA GLY A 61 2.75 -3.78 15.27
C GLY A 61 1.74 -2.63 15.31
N ASP A 62 2.17 -1.43 15.70
CA ASP A 62 1.29 -0.25 15.74
C ASP A 62 0.77 0.12 14.35
N GLU A 63 1.58 -0.06 13.32
CA GLU A 63 1.23 0.27 11.93
C GLU A 63 0.34 -0.80 11.32
N THR A 64 0.59 -2.07 11.65
CA THR A 64 -0.34 -3.17 11.37
C THR A 64 -1.73 -2.86 11.95
N LEU A 65 -1.82 -2.47 13.22
CA LEU A 65 -3.10 -2.16 13.88
C LEU A 65 -3.79 -0.93 13.27
N LYS A 66 -3.04 0.13 12.96
CA LYS A 66 -3.58 1.31 12.28
C LYS A 66 -4.19 0.96 10.93
N LEU A 67 -3.49 0.15 10.13
CA LEU A 67 -3.96 -0.27 8.82
C LEU A 67 -5.24 -1.11 8.94
N LEU A 68 -5.30 -2.07 9.88
CA LEU A 68 -6.49 -2.87 10.13
C LEU A 68 -7.69 -2.02 10.58
N ASN A 69 -7.47 -1.05 11.46
CA ASN A 69 -8.53 -0.13 11.91
C ASN A 69 -9.02 0.79 10.78
N SER A 70 -8.17 1.12 9.80
CA SER A 70 -8.58 1.93 8.64
C SER A 70 -9.46 1.17 7.64
N MET A 71 -9.52 -0.16 7.75
CA MET A 71 -10.32 -1.06 6.91
C MET A 71 -11.68 -1.42 7.54
N SER A 72 -12.01 -0.84 8.71
CA SER A 72 -13.24 -1.09 9.50
C SER A 72 -14.28 -0.01 9.25
#